data_AF-A0A3S8RQ34-F1
#
_entry.id   AF-A0A3S8RQ34-F1
#
_cell.length_a   1.000
_cell.length_b   1.000
_cell.length_c   1.000
_cell.angle_alpha   90.00
_cell.angle_beta   90.00
_cell.angle_gamma   90.00
#
_symmetry.space_group_name_H-M   'P 1'
#
loop_
_entity.id
_entity.type
_entity.pdbx_description
1 polymer ?
#
loop_
_entity_poly.entity_id
_entity_poly.type
_entity_poly.pdbx_seq_one_letter_code
_entity_poly.pdbx_strand_id
1 'polypeptide(L)'
;MEQGVTEGNVDDFSYTILHLAAERAGVDDCSYTFLHLAAERASVDVCSYTFMHLAAERAIVDVFSYTFMHLAAERAIVDVCSYTFMHLAAERAIVDVFSYTILHLAAERAIVDVFSYTILHLAAERAIVDVFSYTFLHLAAERAIVDVCSYTFLHLAAERAIVDVCSYTILHLAAERAIVDVFSYTFLHLAAERAIVDVFSYTLHITHSPLPD
;
A
#
# COMPACT_ATOMS: atom_id res chain seq x y z
N MET A 1 1.54 33.40 15.26
CA MET A 1 0.19 33.93 15.46
C MET A 1 -0.17 34.72 14.22
N GLU A 2 -0.87 34.09 13.28
CA GLU A 2 -1.75 34.80 12.35
C GLU A 2 -3.06 34.03 12.38
N GLN A 3 -4.13 34.78 12.63
CA GLN A 3 -5.44 34.30 13.04
C GLN A 3 -6.26 33.88 11.82
N GLY A 4 -6.94 32.74 11.92
CA GLY A 4 -7.98 32.33 10.98
C GLY A 4 -9.34 32.37 11.66
N VAL A 5 -10.00 33.54 11.68
CA VAL A 5 -11.47 33.65 11.71
C VAL A 5 -11.85 34.91 10.93
N THR A 6 -12.53 34.73 9.80
CA THR A 6 -13.41 35.77 9.24
C THR A 6 -14.76 35.13 9.00
N GLU A 7 -15.72 35.49 9.86
CA GLU A 7 -17.15 35.25 9.64
C GLU A 7 -17.57 35.88 8.31
N GLY A 8 -18.06 35.05 7.41
CA GLY A 8 -18.75 35.47 6.20
C GLY A 8 -19.76 34.39 5.85
N ASN A 9 -21.05 34.70 6.02
CA ASN A 9 -22.15 33.86 5.52
C ASN A 9 -21.95 33.61 4.03
N VAL A 10 -21.59 32.37 3.68
CA VAL A 10 -21.74 31.84 2.34
C VAL A 10 -22.21 30.39 2.50
N ASP A 11 -23.45 30.14 2.13
CA ASP A 11 -23.96 28.78 1.90
C ASP A 11 -23.16 28.17 0.73
N ASP A 12 -22.00 27.54 1.01
CA ASP A 12 -21.32 26.61 0.11
C ASP A 12 -20.27 25.77 0.89
N PHE A 13 -20.60 24.52 1.22
CA PHE A 13 -19.82 23.62 2.08
C PHE A 13 -18.57 23.03 1.38
N SER A 14 -17.71 23.87 0.81
CA SER A 14 -16.42 23.41 0.28
C SER A 14 -15.29 24.37 0.67
N TYR A 15 -14.58 24.03 1.75
CA TYR A 15 -13.33 24.72 2.05
C TYR A 15 -12.32 24.40 0.94
N THR A 16 -11.91 25.43 0.20
CA THR A 16 -11.05 25.23 -0.97
C THR A 16 -9.66 24.75 -0.55
N ILE A 17 -9.08 25.26 0.54
CA ILE A 17 -7.74 24.88 1.00
C ILE A 17 -7.65 25.02 2.53
N LEU A 18 -7.18 23.98 3.23
CA LEU A 18 -6.78 24.03 4.64
C LEU A 18 -5.27 23.81 4.78
N HIS A 19 -4.59 24.71 5.50
CA HIS A 19 -3.19 24.55 5.91
C HIS A 19 -3.08 24.61 7.42
N LEU A 20 -2.54 23.56 8.04
CA LEU A 20 -2.39 23.44 9.48
C LEU A 20 -0.97 22.98 9.83
N ALA A 21 -0.33 23.71 10.74
CA ALA A 21 0.94 23.35 11.33
C ALA A 21 0.82 23.46 12.86
N ALA A 22 0.90 22.34 13.57
CA ALA A 22 0.69 22.30 15.02
C ALA A 22 1.41 21.09 15.64
N GLU A 23 1.70 21.12 16.95
CA GLU A 23 2.19 19.93 17.67
C GLU A 23 1.19 18.76 17.54
N ARG A 24 -0.09 19.08 17.69
CA ARG A 24 -1.20 18.14 17.49
C ARG A 24 -2.20 18.76 16.53
N ALA A 25 -2.59 17.99 15.52
CA ALA A 25 -3.62 18.43 14.60
C ALA A 25 -4.67 17.34 14.42
N GLY A 26 -5.93 17.75 14.54
CA GLY A 26 -7.11 16.93 14.28
C GLY A 26 -7.91 17.59 13.16
N VAL A 27 -8.32 16.80 12.17
CA VAL A 27 -9.27 17.24 11.13
C VAL A 27 -10.38 16.21 11.08
N ASP A 28 -11.61 16.65 11.33
CA ASP A 28 -12.82 15.82 11.47
C ASP A 28 -13.99 16.33 10.60
N ASP A 29 -13.69 16.97 9.47
CA ASP A 29 -14.67 17.73 8.69
C ASP A 29 -14.97 17.11 7.31
N CYS A 30 -16.16 17.42 6.80
CA CYS A 30 -16.67 16.86 5.56
C CYS A 30 -16.31 17.77 4.37
N SER A 31 -15.28 17.36 3.63
CA SER A 31 -14.89 17.85 2.30
C SER A 31 -13.95 19.07 2.24
N TYR A 32 -12.71 18.81 1.79
CA TYR A 32 -11.72 19.83 1.40
C TYR A 32 -11.24 19.57 -0.02
N THR A 33 -11.01 20.61 -0.81
CA THR A 33 -10.33 20.42 -2.11
C THR A 33 -8.84 20.13 -1.89
N PHE A 34 -8.20 20.88 -0.98
CA PHE A 34 -6.80 20.69 -0.61
C PHE A 34 -6.61 20.71 0.91
N LEU A 35 -5.92 19.70 1.44
CA LEU A 35 -5.53 19.62 2.85
C LEU A 35 -4.01 19.47 2.97
N HIS A 36 -3.36 20.43 3.63
CA HIS A 36 -1.95 20.38 3.97
C HIS A 36 -1.79 20.38 5.49
N LEU A 37 -1.22 19.30 6.03
CA LEU A 37 -1.08 19.09 7.47
C LEU A 37 0.37 18.74 7.81
N ALA A 38 0.94 19.50 8.75
CA ALA A 38 2.26 19.23 9.33
C ALA A 38 2.14 19.18 10.86
N ALA A 39 2.38 18.01 11.47
CA ALA A 39 2.25 17.87 12.93
C ALA A 39 3.17 16.81 13.53
N GLU A 40 3.48 16.90 14.83
CA GLU A 40 4.08 15.74 15.52
C GLU A 40 3.07 14.60 15.57
N ARG A 41 1.81 14.93 15.88
CA ARG A 41 0.69 13.98 15.95
C ARG A 41 -0.47 14.46 15.12
N ALA A 42 -0.77 13.73 14.05
CA ALA A 42 -1.90 13.97 13.19
C ALA A 42 -2.97 12.88 13.39
N SER A 43 -4.21 13.32 13.55
CA SER A 43 -5.40 12.49 13.43
C SER A 43 -6.27 13.10 12.35
N VAL A 44 -6.53 12.34 11.31
CA VAL A 44 -7.30 12.79 10.15
C VAL A 44 -8.44 11.80 9.97
N ASP A 45 -9.66 12.31 10.05
CA ASP A 45 -10.89 11.58 9.80
C ASP A 45 -11.73 12.44 8.84
N VAL A 46 -11.75 12.07 7.56
CA VAL A 46 -12.37 12.89 6.52
C VAL A 46 -13.16 12.05 5.54
N CYS A 47 -14.38 12.51 5.24
CA CYS A 47 -15.26 11.86 4.27
C CYS A 47 -14.73 11.95 2.83
N SER A 48 -14.21 13.11 2.43
CA SER A 48 -13.74 13.31 1.07
C SER A 48 -12.69 14.41 0.94
N TYR A 49 -11.75 14.23 0.01
CA TYR A 49 -10.91 15.33 -0.49
C TYR A 49 -10.34 15.05 -1.89
N THR A 50 -9.92 16.10 -2.57
CA THR A 50 -9.23 15.94 -3.87
C THR A 50 -7.74 15.70 -3.66
N PHE A 51 -7.07 16.53 -2.86
CA PHE A 51 -5.64 16.42 -2.59
C PHE A 51 -5.34 16.54 -1.09
N MET A 52 -4.55 15.60 -0.57
CA MET A 52 -4.00 15.66 0.79
C MET A 52 -2.49 15.51 0.77
N HIS A 53 -1.82 16.39 1.51
CA HIS A 53 -0.42 16.27 1.86
C HIS A 53 -0.27 16.31 3.39
N LEU A 54 0.16 15.19 3.97
CA LEU A 54 0.37 15.04 5.40
C LEU A 54 1.81 14.65 5.69
N ALA A 55 2.47 15.45 6.53
CA ALA A 55 3.76 15.13 7.12
C ALA A 55 3.60 15.07 8.64
N ALA A 56 3.87 13.91 9.25
CA ALA A 56 3.81 13.81 10.71
C ALA A 56 4.76 12.77 11.30
N GLU A 57 5.20 12.93 12.55
CA GLU A 57 5.91 11.83 13.23
C GLU A 57 4.96 10.64 13.41
N ARG A 58 3.72 10.92 13.82
CA ARG A 58 2.68 9.93 14.06
C ARG A 58 1.40 10.35 13.37
N ALA A 59 0.91 9.51 12.46
CA ALA A 59 -0.31 9.73 11.72
C ALA A 59 -1.31 8.58 11.94
N ILE A 60 -2.55 8.95 12.24
CA ILE A 60 -3.72 8.09 12.10
C ILE A 60 -4.59 8.76 11.05
N VAL A 61 -4.87 8.05 9.97
CA VAL A 61 -5.59 8.56 8.81
C VAL A 61 -6.70 7.59 8.50
N ASP A 62 -7.94 8.06 8.64
CA ASP A 62 -9.16 7.36 8.22
C ASP A 62 -9.82 8.22 7.13
N VAL A 63 -9.96 7.65 5.95
CA VAL A 63 -10.48 8.38 4.79
C VAL A 63 -11.48 7.54 4.04
N PHE A 64 -12.68 8.07 3.86
CA PHE A 64 -13.69 7.38 3.07
C PHE A 64 -13.41 7.49 1.56
N SER A 65 -13.08 8.69 1.05
CA SER A 65 -12.83 8.89 -0.38
C SER A 65 -11.77 9.95 -0.70
N TYR A 66 -10.90 9.69 -1.69
CA TYR A 66 -10.04 10.75 -2.24
C TYR A 66 -9.52 10.53 -3.65
N THR A 67 -8.94 11.59 -4.24
CA THR A 67 -8.23 11.47 -5.52
C THR A 67 -6.73 11.25 -5.31
N PHE A 68 -6.04 12.13 -4.59
CA PHE A 68 -4.60 12.03 -4.36
C PHE A 68 -4.23 12.22 -2.88
N MET A 69 -3.41 11.30 -2.34
CA MET A 69 -2.82 11.44 -1.01
C MET A 69 -1.31 11.22 -1.06
N HIS A 70 -0.58 12.16 -0.46
CA HIS A 70 0.83 12.00 -0.10
C HIS A 70 0.95 12.03 1.43
N LEU A 71 1.46 10.94 2.00
CA LEU A 71 1.69 10.80 3.42
C LEU A 71 3.16 10.45 3.67
N ALA A 72 3.82 11.27 4.50
CA ALA A 72 5.14 10.99 5.03
C ALA A 72 5.05 10.93 6.55
N ALA A 73 5.38 9.77 7.16
CA ALA A 73 5.38 9.66 8.61
C ALA A 73 6.35 8.65 9.18
N GLU A 74 6.87 8.83 10.40
CA GLU A 74 7.64 7.75 11.04
C GLU A 74 6.71 6.56 11.34
N ARG A 75 5.51 6.85 11.85
CA ARG A 75 4.50 5.84 12.18
C ARG A 75 3.16 6.21 11.59
N ALA A 76 2.66 5.38 10.69
CA ALA A 76 1.37 5.57 10.04
C ALA A 76 0.45 4.37 10.30
N ILE A 77 -0.80 4.68 10.67
CA ILE A 77 -1.94 3.77 10.52
C ILE A 77 -2.87 4.45 9.54
N VAL A 78 -3.16 3.77 8.44
CA VAL A 78 -3.95 4.30 7.34
C VAL A 78 -5.06 3.32 7.03
N ASP A 79 -6.29 3.77 7.22
CA ASP A 79 -7.50 3.10 6.76
C ASP A 79 -8.09 3.93 5.63
N VAL A 80 -8.33 3.29 4.50
CA VAL A 80 -9.03 3.93 3.40
C VAL A 80 -10.14 3.00 2.89
N CYS A 81 -11.25 3.62 2.46
CA CYS A 81 -12.29 2.93 1.70
C CYS A 81 -12.13 3.07 0.17
N SER A 82 -11.89 4.29 -0.34
CA SER A 82 -11.77 4.52 -1.79
C SER A 82 -10.77 5.62 -2.18
N TYR A 83 -9.92 5.34 -3.19
CA TYR A 83 -9.00 6.34 -3.74
C TYR A 83 -8.55 6.09 -5.19
N THR A 84 -8.03 7.15 -5.82
CA THR A 84 -7.34 7.03 -7.11
C THR A 84 -5.84 6.77 -6.95
N PHE A 85 -5.12 7.60 -6.20
CA PHE A 85 -3.67 7.50 -6.05
C PHE A 85 -3.19 7.79 -4.64
N MET A 86 -2.37 6.90 -4.09
CA MET A 86 -1.72 7.05 -2.79
C MET A 86 -0.21 6.86 -2.91
N HIS A 87 0.54 7.79 -2.31
CA HIS A 87 1.96 7.64 -2.04
C HIS A 87 2.21 7.74 -0.54
N LEU A 88 2.69 6.66 0.06
CA LEU A 88 3.02 6.57 1.48
C LEU A 88 4.50 6.25 1.65
N ALA A 89 5.21 7.11 2.38
CA ALA A 89 6.54 6.85 2.87
C ALA A 89 6.51 6.81 4.40
N ALA A 90 6.90 5.69 5.01
CA ALA A 90 6.95 5.60 6.46
C ALA A 90 8.00 4.65 7.01
N GLU A 91 8.53 4.88 8.22
CA GLU A 91 9.36 3.85 8.86
C GLU A 91 8.50 2.62 9.18
N ARG A 92 7.31 2.86 9.74
CA ARG A 92 6.37 1.82 10.13
C ARG A 92 4.97 2.14 9.66
N ALA A 93 4.40 1.27 8.83
CA ALA A 93 3.07 1.43 8.27
C ALA A 93 2.18 0.22 8.57
N ILE A 94 0.94 0.51 8.97
CA ILE A 94 -0.19 -0.42 8.87
C ILE A 94 -1.18 0.22 7.92
N VAL A 95 -1.55 -0.49 6.86
CA VAL A 95 -2.34 0.04 5.75
C VAL A 95 -3.44 -0.95 5.45
N ASP A 96 -4.68 -0.59 5.74
CA ASP A 96 -5.88 -1.34 5.35
C ASP A 96 -6.69 -0.52 4.37
N VAL A 97 -6.89 -1.09 3.19
CA VAL A 97 -7.26 -0.31 2.04
C VAL A 97 -8.23 -1.20 1.22
N PHE A 98 -9.51 -0.79 1.16
CA PHE A 98 -10.61 -1.50 0.46
C PHE A 98 -10.68 -1.44 -1.11
N SER A 99 -10.82 -0.27 -1.77
CA SER A 99 -10.95 -0.17 -3.26
C SER A 99 -10.19 0.95 -4.01
N TYR A 100 -9.29 0.61 -4.96
CA TYR A 100 -8.33 1.59 -5.54
C TYR A 100 -7.79 1.36 -6.95
N THR A 101 -7.14 2.41 -7.46
CA THR A 101 -6.31 2.34 -8.67
C THR A 101 -4.83 2.11 -8.37
N ILE A 102 -4.13 3.01 -7.67
CA ILE A 102 -2.65 2.95 -7.54
C ILE A 102 -2.17 3.22 -6.11
N LEU A 103 -1.42 2.28 -5.52
CA LEU A 103 -0.69 2.44 -4.26
C LEU A 103 0.82 2.37 -4.49
N HIS A 104 1.55 3.38 -4.04
CA HIS A 104 3.00 3.32 -3.83
C HIS A 104 3.29 3.40 -2.33
N LEU A 105 3.90 2.36 -1.79
CA LEU A 105 4.29 2.29 -0.38
C LEU A 105 5.79 2.00 -0.28
N ALA A 106 6.50 2.90 0.39
CA ALA A 106 7.88 2.70 0.79
C ALA A 106 7.94 2.68 2.32
N ALA A 107 8.37 1.57 2.94
CA ALA A 107 8.50 1.53 4.39
C ALA A 107 9.55 0.55 4.92
N GLU A 108 10.19 0.81 6.06
CA GLU A 108 11.05 -0.22 6.66
C GLU A 108 10.23 -1.43 7.10
N ARG A 109 9.07 -1.19 7.72
CA ARG A 109 8.16 -2.24 8.19
C ARG A 109 6.73 -1.94 7.79
N ALA A 110 6.15 -2.82 6.99
CA ALA A 110 4.79 -2.68 6.48
C ALA A 110 3.93 -3.90 6.81
N ILE A 111 2.70 -3.65 7.25
CA ILE A 111 1.59 -4.60 7.22
C ILE A 111 0.53 -3.98 6.32
N VAL A 112 0.12 -4.72 5.29
CA VAL A 112 -0.63 -4.17 4.16
C VAL A 112 -1.74 -5.15 3.81
N ASP A 113 -2.97 -4.76 4.08
CA ASP A 113 -4.18 -5.53 3.79
C ASP A 113 -4.97 -4.81 2.69
N VAL A 114 -5.29 -5.57 1.64
CA VAL A 114 -5.56 -5.01 0.31
C VAL A 114 -6.71 -5.79 -0.32
N PHE A 115 -7.92 -5.22 -0.32
CA PHE A 115 -9.09 -5.96 -0.85
C PHE A 115 -9.19 -5.92 -2.39
N SER A 116 -9.11 -4.73 -3.03
CA SER A 116 -9.25 -4.61 -4.50
C SER A 116 -8.46 -3.46 -5.14
N TYR A 117 -7.52 -3.79 -6.04
CA TYR A 117 -6.56 -2.81 -6.60
C TYR A 117 -6.23 -3.06 -8.06
N THR A 118 -5.83 -1.99 -8.76
CA THR A 118 -5.22 -2.13 -10.08
C THR A 118 -3.70 -2.31 -9.99
N ILE A 119 -3.01 -1.47 -9.22
CA ILE A 119 -1.54 -1.48 -9.13
C ILE A 119 -1.09 -1.24 -7.69
N LEU A 120 -0.27 -2.14 -7.16
CA LEU A 120 0.44 -1.99 -5.88
C LEU A 120 1.94 -2.10 -6.11
N HIS A 121 2.68 -1.03 -5.80
CA HIS A 121 4.12 -1.01 -5.69
C HIS A 121 4.51 -0.90 -4.21
N LEU A 122 5.14 -1.93 -3.68
CA LEU A 122 5.61 -1.97 -2.30
C LEU A 122 7.12 -2.20 -2.28
N ALA A 123 7.83 -1.27 -1.65
CA ALA A 123 9.24 -1.41 -1.32
C ALA A 123 9.38 -1.39 0.21
N ALA A 124 9.86 -2.48 0.80
CA ALA A 124 10.03 -2.52 2.25
C ALA A 124 11.13 -3.45 2.73
N GLU A 125 11.80 -3.16 3.85
CA GLU A 125 12.74 -4.15 4.42
C GLU A 125 11.95 -5.38 4.90
N ARG A 126 10.81 -5.15 5.56
CA ARG A 126 9.95 -6.21 6.10
C ARG A 126 8.50 -5.95 5.76
N ALA A 127 7.91 -6.83 4.97
CA ALA A 127 6.51 -6.75 4.56
C ALA A 127 5.72 -7.99 4.98
N ILE A 128 4.52 -7.76 5.50
CA ILE A 128 3.42 -8.73 5.53
C ILE A 128 2.34 -8.13 4.65
N VAL A 129 1.92 -8.89 3.63
CA VAL A 129 0.98 -8.42 2.62
C VAL A 129 -0.10 -9.47 2.44
N ASP A 130 -1.35 -9.10 2.70
CA ASP A 130 -2.52 -9.90 2.35
C ASP A 130 -3.27 -9.19 1.22
N VAL A 131 -3.47 -9.90 0.12
CA VAL A 131 -4.20 -9.36 -1.02
C VAL A 131 -5.30 -10.27 -1.52
N PHE A 132 -6.54 -9.77 -1.50
CA PHE A 132 -7.69 -10.51 -2.00
C PHE A 132 -7.77 -10.48 -3.54
N SER A 133 -7.65 -9.30 -4.16
CA SER A 133 -7.72 -9.16 -5.62
C SER A 133 -6.88 -8.01 -6.18
N TYR A 134 -6.06 -8.28 -7.21
CA TYR A 134 -5.33 -7.23 -7.94
C TYR A 134 -4.97 -7.56 -9.39
N THR A 135 -4.65 -6.52 -10.16
CA THR A 135 -4.11 -6.67 -11.52
C THR A 135 -2.58 -6.79 -11.52
N PHE A 136 -1.88 -5.85 -10.87
CA PHE A 136 -0.42 -5.83 -10.80
C PHE A 136 0.09 -5.61 -9.36
N LEU A 137 0.90 -6.53 -8.86
CA LEU A 137 1.66 -6.37 -7.62
C LEU A 137 3.15 -6.45 -7.93
N HIS A 138 3.88 -5.41 -7.55
CA HIS A 138 5.32 -5.39 -7.53
C HIS A 138 5.79 -5.18 -6.10
N LEU A 139 6.44 -6.21 -5.55
CA LEU A 139 6.97 -6.20 -4.19
C LEU A 139 8.48 -6.40 -4.23
N ALA A 140 9.21 -5.44 -3.68
CA ALA A 140 10.62 -5.54 -3.41
C ALA A 140 10.84 -5.49 -1.89
N ALA A 141 11.36 -6.57 -1.30
CA ALA A 141 11.61 -6.59 0.14
C ALA A 141 12.75 -7.48 0.58
N GLU A 142 13.46 -7.17 1.68
CA GLU A 142 14.42 -8.14 2.22
C GLU A 142 13.68 -9.38 2.75
N ARG A 143 12.56 -9.16 3.46
CA ARG A 143 11.74 -10.21 4.05
C ARG A 143 10.26 -9.97 3.76
N ALA A 144 9.65 -10.89 3.04
CA ALA A 144 8.24 -10.83 2.70
C ALA A 144 7.48 -12.07 3.18
N ILE A 145 6.30 -11.84 3.72
CA ILE A 145 5.23 -12.83 3.81
C ILE A 145 4.09 -12.28 2.96
N VAL A 146 3.68 -13.05 1.96
CA VAL A 146 2.68 -12.62 0.97
C VAL A 146 1.62 -13.70 0.88
N ASP A 147 0.38 -13.33 1.15
CA ASP A 147 -0.80 -14.15 0.89
C ASP A 147 -1.61 -13.47 -0.21
N VAL A 148 -1.97 -14.24 -1.25
CA VAL A 148 -2.74 -13.73 -2.37
C VAL A 148 -3.82 -14.69 -2.83
N CYS A 149 -5.07 -14.21 -2.82
CA CYS A 149 -6.20 -14.98 -3.33
C CYS A 149 -6.28 -14.97 -4.86
N SER A 150 -6.21 -13.81 -5.52
CA SER A 150 -6.37 -13.73 -6.98
C SER A 150 -5.58 -12.59 -7.62
N TYR A 151 -4.85 -12.90 -8.71
CA TYR A 151 -4.15 -11.87 -9.47
C TYR A 151 -3.86 -12.18 -10.94
N THR A 152 -3.53 -11.12 -11.68
CA THR A 152 -3.04 -11.23 -13.06
C THR A 152 -1.51 -11.30 -13.11
N PHE A 153 -0.81 -10.36 -12.48
CA PHE A 153 0.66 -10.30 -12.49
C PHE A 153 1.24 -10.03 -11.09
N LEU A 154 2.05 -10.97 -10.60
CA LEU A 154 2.86 -10.80 -9.39
C LEU A 154 4.34 -10.81 -9.77
N HIS A 155 5.04 -9.75 -9.40
CA HIS A 155 6.49 -9.67 -9.41
C HIS A 155 7.00 -9.48 -7.99
N LEU A 156 7.69 -10.47 -7.47
CA LEU A 156 8.26 -10.44 -6.13
C LEU A 156 9.78 -10.61 -6.22
N ALA A 157 10.51 -9.62 -5.70
CA ALA A 157 11.94 -9.66 -5.49
C ALA A 157 12.22 -9.61 -3.99
N ALA A 158 12.73 -10.68 -3.40
CA ALA A 158 13.04 -10.68 -1.98
C ALA A 158 14.19 -11.60 -1.57
N GLU A 159 15.00 -11.24 -0.57
CA GLU A 159 16.01 -12.19 -0.07
C GLU A 159 15.32 -13.42 0.54
N ARG A 160 14.26 -13.19 1.32
CA ARG A 160 13.49 -14.25 1.98
C ARG A 160 12.00 -14.03 1.80
N ALA A 161 11.34 -14.99 1.14
CA ALA A 161 9.91 -14.93 0.87
C ALA A 161 9.17 -16.17 1.41
N ILE A 162 8.01 -15.94 2.01
CA ILE A 162 6.96 -16.95 2.16
C ILE A 162 5.79 -16.44 1.33
N VAL A 163 5.32 -17.26 0.39
CA VAL A 163 4.34 -16.86 -0.62
C VAL A 163 3.26 -17.93 -0.67
N ASP A 164 2.03 -17.55 -0.37
CA ASP A 164 0.85 -18.38 -0.58
C ASP A 164 0.00 -17.73 -1.68
N VAL A 165 -0.37 -18.53 -2.67
CA VAL A 165 -1.13 -18.06 -3.82
C VAL A 165 -2.21 -19.06 -4.22
N CYS A 166 -3.46 -18.61 -4.21
CA CYS A 166 -4.59 -19.40 -4.69
C CYS A 166 -4.69 -19.43 -6.22
N SER A 167 -4.67 -18.28 -6.91
CA SER A 167 -4.87 -18.25 -8.36
C SER A 167 -4.13 -17.12 -9.07
N TYR A 168 -3.46 -17.47 -10.18
CA TYR A 168 -2.77 -16.46 -10.99
C TYR A 168 -2.58 -16.73 -12.47
N THR A 169 -2.36 -15.64 -13.22
CA THR A 169 -1.89 -15.71 -14.60
C THR A 169 -0.36 -15.79 -14.66
N ILE A 170 0.36 -14.81 -14.14
CA ILE A 170 1.84 -14.73 -14.23
C ILE A 170 2.46 -14.44 -12.86
N LEU A 171 3.32 -15.35 -12.39
CA LEU A 171 4.17 -15.16 -11.20
C LEU A 171 5.63 -15.11 -11.62
N HIS A 172 6.30 -14.01 -11.27
CA HIS A 172 7.74 -13.83 -11.33
C HIS A 172 8.29 -13.68 -9.92
N LEU A 173 9.01 -14.70 -9.44
CA LEU A 173 9.62 -14.69 -8.11
C LEU A 173 11.14 -14.79 -8.24
N ALA A 174 11.83 -13.75 -7.78
CA ALA A 174 13.28 -13.72 -7.62
C ALA A 174 13.59 -13.69 -6.12
N ALA A 175 14.18 -14.76 -5.57
CA ALA A 175 14.50 -14.79 -4.15
C ALA A 175 15.68 -15.69 -3.79
N GLU A 176 16.52 -15.31 -2.82
CA GLU A 176 17.56 -16.24 -2.34
C GLU A 176 16.93 -17.46 -1.68
N ARG A 177 15.92 -17.24 -0.84
CA ARG A 177 15.21 -18.29 -0.12
C ARG A 177 13.70 -18.10 -0.19
N ALA A 178 13.00 -19.08 -0.72
CA ALA A 178 11.54 -19.02 -0.86
C ALA A 178 10.84 -20.28 -0.32
N ILE A 179 9.69 -20.08 0.32
CA ILE A 179 8.66 -21.11 0.50
C ILE A 179 7.46 -20.61 -0.30
N VAL A 180 6.99 -21.41 -1.24
CA VAL A 180 5.93 -21.03 -2.17
C VAL A 180 4.88 -22.12 -2.18
N ASP A 181 3.64 -21.77 -1.85
CA ASP A 181 2.46 -22.61 -2.09
C ASP A 181 1.66 -21.99 -3.22
N VAL A 182 1.31 -22.81 -4.21
CA VAL A 182 0.57 -22.40 -5.40
C VAL A 182 -0.55 -23.39 -5.68
N PHE A 183 -1.78 -22.90 -5.63
CA PHE A 183 -2.91 -23.74 -5.97
C PHE A 183 -3.15 -23.84 -7.49
N SER A 184 -3.21 -22.71 -8.21
CA SER A 184 -3.46 -22.70 -9.66
C SER A 184 -2.74 -21.58 -10.41
N TYR A 185 -2.19 -21.91 -11.60
CA TYR A 185 -1.45 -20.94 -12.41
C TYR A 185 -1.38 -21.18 -13.91
N THR A 186 -1.10 -20.10 -14.65
CA THR A 186 -0.80 -20.15 -16.10
C THR A 186 0.71 -20.11 -16.40
N PHE A 187 1.48 -19.23 -15.75
CA PHE A 187 2.92 -19.10 -15.97
C PHE A 187 3.66 -18.78 -14.66
N LEU A 188 4.70 -19.57 -14.37
CA LEU A 188 5.56 -19.41 -13.19
C LEU A 188 7.02 -19.32 -13.61
N HIS A 189 7.66 -18.18 -13.35
CA HIS A 189 9.11 -18.05 -13.41
C HIS A 189 9.65 -17.85 -11.99
N LEU A 190 10.42 -18.84 -11.53
CA LEU A 190 11.06 -18.86 -10.21
C LEU A 190 12.58 -18.85 -10.39
N ALA A 191 13.22 -17.75 -10.00
CA ALA A 191 14.66 -17.60 -9.90
C ALA A 191 15.03 -17.58 -8.41
N ALA A 192 15.31 -18.75 -7.84
CA ALA A 192 15.69 -18.85 -6.44
C ALA A 192 16.86 -19.81 -6.18
N GLU A 193 17.76 -19.43 -5.26
CA GLU A 193 18.88 -20.29 -4.87
C GLU A 193 18.37 -21.50 -4.07
N ARG A 194 17.43 -21.27 -3.15
CA ARG A 194 16.80 -22.31 -2.32
C ARG A 194 15.30 -22.10 -2.21
N ALA A 195 14.52 -22.94 -2.88
CA ALA A 195 13.07 -22.89 -2.82
C ALA A 195 12.44 -24.22 -2.39
N ILE A 196 11.42 -24.15 -1.55
CA ILE A 196 10.44 -25.22 -1.34
C ILE A 196 9.17 -24.75 -2.05
N VAL A 197 8.68 -25.53 -3.01
CA VAL A 197 7.52 -25.18 -3.83
C VAL A 197 6.52 -26.32 -3.77
N ASP A 198 5.29 -26.04 -3.34
CA ASP A 198 4.14 -26.94 -3.47
C ASP A 198 3.18 -26.40 -4.53
N VAL A 199 2.68 -27.28 -5.40
CA VAL A 199 1.93 -26.90 -6.61
C VAL A 199 0.80 -27.89 -6.90
N PHE A 200 -0.46 -27.42 -6.88
CA PHE A 200 -1.63 -28.30 -7.01
C PHE A 200 -2.16 -28.49 -8.45
N SER A 201 -2.09 -27.49 -9.35
CA SER A 201 -2.60 -27.60 -10.73
C SER A 201 -1.83 -26.73 -11.75
N TYR A 202 -1.54 -27.26 -12.97
CA TYR A 202 -0.61 -26.64 -13.93
C TYR A 202 -1.04 -26.65 -15.40
N THR A 203 -0.60 -25.63 -16.16
CA THR A 203 -0.35 -25.66 -17.62
C THR A 203 1.07 -25.08 -17.83
N LEU A 204 2.03 -25.88 -18.31
CA LEU A 204 3.44 -25.78 -17.86
C LEU A 204 4.40 -25.00 -18.79
N HIS A 205 5.24 -24.12 -18.22
CA HIS A 205 6.62 -23.84 -18.67
C HIS A 205 7.44 -23.29 -17.48
N ILE A 206 8.35 -24.11 -16.93
CA ILE A 206 9.28 -23.72 -15.85
C ILE A 206 10.67 -23.54 -16.50
N THR A 207 11.29 -22.38 -16.33
CA THR A 207 12.71 -22.17 -16.65
C THR A 207 13.50 -22.00 -15.36
N HIS A 208 14.25 -23.04 -14.97
CA HIS A 208 15.29 -22.91 -13.95
C HIS A 208 16.52 -22.24 -14.58
N SER A 209 17.07 -21.20 -13.94
CA SER A 209 18.42 -20.74 -14.24
C SER A 209 19.42 -21.65 -13.54
N PRO A 210 20.51 -22.08 -14.20
CA PRO A 210 21.54 -22.90 -13.55
C PRO A 210 22.27 -22.06 -12.49
N LEU A 211 22.66 -22.70 -11.39
CA LEU A 211 23.57 -22.13 -10.40
C LEU A 211 24.89 -21.73 -11.10
N PRO A 212 25.47 -20.55 -10.84
CA PRO A 212 26.82 -20.25 -11.31
C PRO A 212 27.85 -21.12 -10.56
N ASP A 213 28.81 -21.66 -11.33
CA ASP A 213 29.91 -22.53 -10.88
C ASP A 213 30.83 -21.91 -9.81
#